data_AF-A0A6A5VS41-F1
#
_entry.id   AF-A0A6A5VS41-F1
#
_cell.length_a   1.000
_cell.length_b   1.000
_cell.length_c   1.000
_cell.angle_alpha   90.00
_cell.angle_beta   90.00
_cell.angle_gamma   90.00
#
_symmetry.space_group_name_H-M   'P 1'
#
loop_
_entity.id
_entity.type
_entity.pdbx_description
1 polymer ?
#
loop_
_entity_poly.entity_id
_entity_poly.type
_entity_poly.pdbx_seq_one_letter_code
_entity_poly.pdbx_strand_id
1 'polypeptide(L)'
;DYSDDSEDDWDENSEKEEGTEAYGKRKRRPWLESDEVRLLSLKDKQGMEWKEICERFPNRTEGAVKVRYYGLQKKQKRKKTSIGT
;
A
#
# COMPACT_ATOMS: atom_id res chain seq x y z
N ASP A 1 -13.01 47.18 40.20
CA ASP A 1 -13.56 47.27 38.84
C ASP A 1 -12.46 46.87 37.88
N TYR A 2 -12.32 45.57 37.64
CA TYR A 2 -11.34 44.99 36.72
C TYR A 2 -12.17 44.22 35.71
N SER A 3 -12.36 44.78 34.52
CA SER A 3 -12.87 44.04 33.37
C SER A 3 -11.83 43.02 32.97
N ASP A 4 -12.08 41.78 33.37
CA ASP A 4 -11.54 40.56 32.78
C ASP A 4 -12.26 40.37 31.43
N ASP A 5 -11.71 40.98 30.38
CA ASP A 5 -12.14 40.76 29.00
C ASP A 5 -10.94 40.15 28.27
N SER A 6 -10.66 38.88 28.59
CA SER A 6 -9.67 38.06 27.92
C SER A 6 -10.29 37.63 26.58
N GLU A 7 -10.17 38.47 25.56
CA GLU A 7 -10.38 38.10 24.15
C GLU A 7 -9.22 37.19 23.69
N ASP A 8 -9.17 35.97 24.22
CA ASP A 8 -8.41 34.86 23.62
C ASP A 8 -9.34 34.10 22.66
N ASP A 9 -9.73 34.76 21.56
CA ASP A 9 -10.37 34.12 20.40
C ASP A 9 -9.26 33.59 19.47
N TRP A 10 -8.61 32.51 19.89
CA TRP A 10 -7.74 31.72 19.00
C TRP A 10 -8.59 30.69 18.24
N ASP A 11 -9.31 31.12 17.20
CA ASP A 11 -9.66 30.21 16.08
C ASP A 11 -8.67 30.44 14.93
N GLU A 12 -7.38 30.32 15.24
CA GLU A 12 -6.30 30.29 14.25
C GLU A 12 -6.04 28.84 13.82
N ASN A 13 -6.99 28.21 13.12
CA ASN A 13 -6.68 27.06 12.26
C ASN A 13 -7.81 26.79 11.25
N SER A 14 -8.01 27.68 10.28
CA SER A 14 -8.77 27.32 9.08
C SER A 14 -8.20 27.96 7.81
N GLU A 15 -6.88 27.95 7.69
CA GLU A 15 -6.18 28.16 6.42
C GLU A 15 -5.30 26.95 6.14
N LYS A 16 -5.94 25.78 5.94
CA LYS A 16 -5.30 24.70 5.19
C LYS A 16 -5.98 24.59 3.85
N GLU A 17 -5.62 25.57 3.04
CA GLU A 17 -5.64 25.61 1.58
C GLU A 17 -5.91 24.24 0.97
N GLU A 18 -7.06 24.20 0.32
CA GLU A 18 -7.71 23.10 -0.36
C GLU A 18 -6.89 22.71 -1.60
N GLY A 19 -5.73 22.13 -1.38
CA GLY A 19 -4.97 21.40 -2.38
C GLY A 19 -5.31 19.92 -2.32
N THR A 20 -6.55 19.51 -2.63
CA THR A 20 -6.79 18.11 -3.02
C THR A 20 -6.36 17.93 -4.48
N GLU A 21 -5.08 18.20 -4.71
CA GLU A 21 -4.38 18.12 -5.98
C GLU A 21 -4.53 16.71 -6.55
N ALA A 22 -5.41 16.63 -7.55
CA ALA A 22 -5.62 15.56 -8.51
C ALA A 22 -4.97 14.22 -8.13
N TYR A 23 -5.69 13.40 -7.36
CA TYR A 23 -5.43 11.96 -7.31
C TYR A 23 -5.78 11.35 -8.68
N GLY A 24 -4.95 11.66 -9.69
CA GLY A 24 -5.03 11.10 -11.02
C GLY A 24 -5.13 9.60 -10.88
N LYS A 25 -6.20 9.01 -11.44
CA LYS A 25 -6.41 7.57 -11.50
C LYS A 25 -5.23 6.94 -12.24
N ARG A 26 -4.14 6.66 -11.51
CA ARG A 26 -2.99 5.92 -12.01
C ARG A 26 -3.54 4.62 -12.54
N LYS A 27 -3.46 4.41 -13.86
CA LYS A 27 -3.92 3.17 -14.49
C LYS A 27 -3.23 2.01 -13.77
N ARG A 28 -3.97 1.31 -12.92
CA ARG A 28 -3.44 0.21 -12.12
C ARG A 28 -3.09 -0.89 -13.10
N ARG A 29 -1.81 -1.01 -13.47
CA ARG A 29 -1.36 -2.15 -14.28
C ARG A 29 -1.75 -3.43 -13.52
N PRO A 30 -2.49 -4.36 -14.13
CA PRO A 30 -2.81 -5.63 -13.48
C PRO A 30 -1.51 -6.39 -13.19
N TRP A 31 -1.51 -7.19 -12.12
CA TRP A 31 -0.42 -8.12 -11.86
C TRP A 31 -0.62 -9.35 -12.74
N LEU A 32 0.41 -9.74 -13.48
CA LEU A 32 0.38 -10.97 -14.25
C LEU A 32 0.65 -12.16 -13.32
N GLU A 33 0.05 -13.31 -13.62
CA GLU A 33 0.32 -14.54 -12.87
C GLU A 33 1.81 -14.92 -12.91
N SER A 34 2.51 -14.66 -14.02
CA SER A 34 3.96 -14.88 -14.12
C SER A 34 4.75 -13.99 -13.13
N ASP A 35 4.34 -12.73 -12.98
CA ASP A 35 4.92 -11.79 -12.00
C ASP A 35 4.65 -12.26 -10.57
N GLU A 36 3.45 -12.76 -10.31
CA GLU A 36 3.04 -13.29 -9.00
C GLU A 36 3.82 -14.55 -8.61
N VAL A 37 4.01 -15.47 -9.54
CA VAL A 37 4.81 -16.69 -9.34
C VAL A 37 6.26 -16.31 -9.09
N ARG A 38 6.81 -15.34 -9.84
CA ARG A 38 8.16 -14.83 -9.61
C ARG A 38 8.29 -14.19 -8.23
N LEU A 39 7.37 -13.29 -7.87
CA LEU A 39 7.32 -12.65 -6.56
C LEU A 39 7.32 -13.67 -5.43
N LEU A 40 6.44 -14.67 -5.54
CA LEU A 40 6.31 -15.68 -4.52
C LEU A 40 7.56 -16.56 -4.45
N SER A 41 8.14 -16.94 -5.58
CA SER A 41 9.38 -17.73 -5.61
C SER A 41 10.57 -16.98 -5.00
N LEU A 42 10.72 -15.69 -5.29
CA LEU A 42 11.79 -14.86 -4.70
C LEU A 42 11.64 -14.77 -3.18
N LYS A 43 10.40 -14.60 -2.70
CA LYS A 43 10.16 -14.45 -1.26
C LYS A 43 10.20 -15.77 -0.50
N ASP A 44 9.56 -16.80 -1.03
CA ASP A 44 9.40 -18.11 -0.38
C ASP A 44 10.63 -19.00 -0.54
N LYS A 45 11.25 -19.03 -1.73
CA LYS A 45 12.42 -19.88 -1.99
C LYS A 45 13.74 -19.21 -1.63
N GLN A 46 13.90 -17.93 -1.95
CA GLN A 46 15.16 -17.20 -1.71
C GLN A 46 15.14 -16.41 -0.39
N GLY A 47 13.98 -16.17 0.22
CA GLY A 47 13.91 -15.39 1.46
C GLY A 47 14.30 -13.92 1.29
N MET A 48 14.29 -13.39 0.06
CA MET A 48 14.81 -12.05 -0.24
C MET A 48 14.09 -10.93 0.52
N GLU A 49 14.83 -9.84 0.73
CA GLU A 49 14.27 -8.60 1.25
C GLU A 49 13.34 -7.95 0.22
N TRP A 50 12.38 -7.16 0.71
CA TRP A 50 11.43 -6.48 -0.17
C TRP A 50 12.10 -5.49 -1.11
N LYS A 51 13.22 -4.90 -0.70
CA LYS A 51 14.02 -3.97 -1.50
C LYS A 51 14.59 -4.68 -2.74
N GLU A 52 15.26 -5.81 -2.55
CA GLU A 52 15.82 -6.61 -3.64
C GLU A 52 14.75 -7.13 -4.59
N ILE A 53 13.62 -7.57 -4.05
CA ILE A 53 12.48 -7.99 -4.87
C ILE A 53 11.96 -6.81 -5.68
N CYS A 54 11.86 -5.61 -5.09
CA CYS A 54 11.43 -4.40 -5.77
C CYS A 54 12.39 -4.01 -6.91
N GLU A 55 13.69 -4.21 -6.75
CA GLU A 55 14.68 -3.99 -7.82
C GLU A 55 14.44 -4.88 -9.04
N ARG A 56 13.91 -6.09 -8.85
CA ARG A 56 13.48 -6.98 -9.95
C ARG A 56 12.20 -6.52 -10.66
N PHE A 57 11.44 -5.62 -10.03
CA PHE A 57 10.20 -5.06 -10.56
C PHE A 57 10.29 -3.52 -10.63
N PRO A 58 11.08 -2.96 -11.56
CA PRO A 58 11.30 -1.50 -11.64
C PRO A 58 10.02 -0.70 -11.91
N ASN A 59 8.95 -1.36 -12.37
CA ASN A 59 7.64 -0.74 -12.61
C ASN A 59 6.66 -0.89 -11.43
N ARG A 60 7.10 -1.40 -10.28
CA ARG A 60 6.29 -1.60 -9.07
C ARG A 60 7.02 -1.04 -7.86
N THR A 61 6.25 -0.50 -6.92
CA THR A 61 6.77 -0.02 -5.64
C THR A 61 6.72 -1.12 -4.59
N GLU A 62 7.60 -1.04 -3.60
CA GLU A 62 7.69 -2.01 -2.49
C GLU A 62 6.32 -2.24 -1.80
N GLY A 63 5.56 -1.16 -1.57
CA GLY A 63 4.21 -1.26 -1.00
C GLY A 63 3.24 -2.07 -1.87
N ALA A 64 3.30 -1.89 -3.20
CA ALA A 64 2.48 -2.69 -4.11
C ALA A 64 2.88 -4.17 -4.09
N VAL A 65 4.19 -4.46 -4.03
CA VAL A 65 4.74 -5.82 -3.94
C VAL A 65 4.26 -6.51 -2.67
N LYS A 66 4.37 -5.86 -1.50
CA LYS A 66 3.89 -6.37 -0.21
C LYS A 66 2.41 -6.72 -0.24
N VAL A 67 1.57 -5.76 -0.65
CA VAL A 67 0.11 -5.95 -0.73
C VAL A 67 -0.24 -7.16 -1.61
N ARG A 68 0.43 -7.33 -2.75
CA ARG A 68 0.21 -8.50 -3.60
C ARG A 68 0.66 -9.80 -2.96
N TYR A 69 1.84 -9.84 -2.35
CA TYR A 69 2.32 -11.05 -1.70
C TYR A 69 1.35 -11.56 -0.64
N TYR A 70 0.85 -10.68 0.24
CA TYR A 70 -0.15 -11.06 1.24
C TYR A 70 -1.47 -11.53 0.59
N GLY A 71 -1.90 -10.89 -0.51
CA GLY A 71 -3.04 -11.36 -1.29
C GLY A 71 -2.85 -12.76 -1.89
N LEU A 72 -1.65 -13.05 -2.39
CA LEU A 72 -1.28 -14.36 -2.93
C LEU A 72 -1.26 -15.45 -1.86
N GLN A 73 -0.71 -15.17 -0.69
CA GLN A 73 -0.73 -16.12 0.42
C GLN A 73 -2.16 -16.51 0.82
N LYS A 74 -3.09 -15.55 0.85
CA LYS A 74 -4.52 -15.83 1.09
C LYS A 74 -5.13 -16.70 -0.03
N LYS A 75 -4.79 -16.43 -1.29
CA LYS A 75 -5.26 -17.24 -2.44
C LYS A 75 -4.74 -18.68 -2.37
N GLN A 76 -3.50 -18.89 -1.94
CA GLN A 76 -2.92 -20.24 -1.82
C GLN A 76 -3.55 -21.06 -0.69
N LYS A 77 -3.83 -20.45 0.46
CA LYS A 77 -4.51 -21.14 1.57
C LYS A 77 -5.88 -21.69 1.16
N ARG A 78 -6.58 -21.00 0.25
CA ARG A 78 -7.88 -21.43 -0.28
C ARG A 78 -7.80 -22.60 -1.28
N LYS A 79 -6.69 -22.75 -2.01
CA LYS A 79 -6.51 -23.83 -2.99
C LYS A 79 -6.11 -25.17 -2.36
N LYS A 80 -5.51 -25.14 -1.16
CA LYS A 80 -5.06 -26.33 -0.44
C LYS A 80 -6.20 -27.09 0.24
N THR A 81 -7.31 -26.41 0.53
CA THR A 81 -8.49 -27.00 1.20
C THR A 81 -9.58 -27.48 0.23
N SER A 82 -9.44 -27.26 -1.08
CA SER A 82 -10.49 -27.57 -2.07
C SER A 82 -10.15 -28.75 -3.00
N ILE A 83 -9.10 -29.53 -2.71
CA ILE A 83 -8.67 -30.70 -3.52
C ILE A 83 -9.09 -32.04 -2.89
N GLY A 84 -9.88 -32.02 -1.81
CA GLY A 84 -10.44 -33.21 -1.17
C GLY A 84 -11.96 -33.21 -1.16
N THR A 85 -12.58 -33.53 -2.30
CA THR A 85 -13.92 -34.12 -2.40
C THR A 85 -13.94 -35.07 -3.59
#